data_AF-A0A2V2G1R6-F1
#
_entry.id   AF-A0A2V2G1R6-F1
#
_cell.length_a   1.000
_cell.length_b   1.000
_cell.length_c   1.000
_cell.angle_alpha   90.00
_cell.angle_beta   90.00
_cell.angle_gamma   90.00
#
_symmetry.space_group_name_H-M   'P 1'
#
loop_
_entity.id
_entity.type
_entity.pdbx_description
1 polymer ?
#
loop_
_entity_poly.entity_id
_entity_poly.type
_entity_poly.pdbx_seq_one_letter_code
_entity_poly.pdbx_strand_id
1 'polypeptide(L)'
;MREKKLTKIELFEELAKPDENGVSRWVGVDEFTGRYEFLRFGNGADWARGDKAFGRKYIIEKDKTRTPGNRIDAIRTNGFAVDNSYSSYIDPQIKKRIKGMRCVILGTSNPECDHKNGMKNEDRVMQNQEQKLSDFQPLSKAANDAKRQFCKECRRTGVRYDAKQLGYPISYYEGAAYHNNEENACIGCFWYDPIEFRKHLQEKK
;
A
#
# COMPACT_ATOMS: atom_id res chain seq x y z
N MET A 1 -26.18 -31.88 -6.62
CA MET A 1 -25.77 -30.49 -6.32
C MET A 1 -24.38 -30.56 -5.70
N ARG A 2 -23.38 -29.79 -6.18
CA ARG A 2 -22.04 -29.78 -5.57
C ARG A 2 -22.11 -28.96 -4.28
N GLU A 3 -21.70 -29.52 -3.14
CA GLU A 3 -21.55 -28.76 -1.90
C GLU A 3 -20.61 -27.57 -2.11
N LYS A 4 -21.02 -26.39 -1.65
CA LYS A 4 -20.19 -25.19 -1.68
C LYS A 4 -19.02 -25.41 -0.73
N LYS A 5 -17.81 -25.54 -1.28
CA LYS A 5 -16.59 -25.66 -0.48
C LYS A 5 -16.33 -24.33 0.23
N LEU A 6 -16.36 -24.34 1.57
CA LEU A 6 -16.06 -23.18 2.39
C LEU A 6 -14.60 -22.75 2.21
N THR A 7 -14.39 -21.44 2.21
CA THR A 7 -13.08 -20.81 2.23
C THR A 7 -12.41 -21.00 3.60
N LYS A 8 -11.08 -20.81 3.69
CA LYS A 8 -10.38 -20.83 4.98
C LYS A 8 -10.90 -19.76 5.95
N ILE A 9 -11.37 -18.62 5.42
CA ILE A 9 -11.93 -17.54 6.23
C ILE A 9 -13.28 -17.98 6.83
N GLU A 10 -14.19 -18.51 6.01
CA GLU A 10 -15.49 -19.02 6.48
C GLU A 10 -15.31 -20.17 7.50
N LEU A 11 -14.36 -21.09 7.25
CA LEU A 11 -14.05 -22.18 8.19
C LEU A 11 -13.48 -21.65 9.52
N PHE A 12 -12.65 -20.61 9.48
CA PHE A 12 -12.14 -19.99 10.69
C PHE A 12 -13.26 -19.28 11.45
N GLU A 13 -14.14 -18.55 10.77
CA GLU A 13 -15.29 -17.87 11.37
C GLU A 13 -16.25 -18.86 12.05
N GLU A 14 -16.50 -20.01 11.42
CA GLU A 14 -17.29 -21.11 11.99
C GLU A 14 -16.67 -21.63 13.31
N LEU A 15 -15.35 -21.81 13.35
CA LEU A 15 -14.62 -22.35 14.49
C LEU A 15 -14.41 -21.34 15.63
N ALA A 16 -14.03 -20.11 15.27
CA ALA A 16 -13.61 -19.05 16.17
C ALA A 16 -14.78 -18.20 16.68
N LYS A 17 -15.91 -18.19 15.94
CA LYS A 17 -17.13 -17.44 16.21
C LYS A 17 -16.87 -15.97 16.62
N PRO A 18 -16.29 -15.15 15.72
CA PRO A 18 -16.11 -13.72 15.99
C PRO A 18 -17.44 -13.06 16.34
N ASP A 19 -17.41 -12.10 17.26
CA ASP A 19 -18.57 -11.31 17.66
C ASP A 19 -18.93 -10.21 16.65
N GLU A 20 -19.92 -9.38 17.00
CA GLU A 20 -20.37 -8.25 16.18
C GLU A 20 -19.29 -7.18 15.93
N ASN A 21 -18.24 -7.14 16.77
CA ASN A 21 -17.10 -6.24 16.60
C ASN A 21 -15.97 -6.91 15.79
N GLY A 22 -16.12 -8.18 15.40
CA GLY A 22 -15.10 -8.95 14.71
C GLY A 22 -14.01 -9.50 15.64
N VAL A 23 -14.26 -9.58 16.95
CA VAL A 23 -13.35 -10.15 17.94
C VAL A 23 -13.69 -11.62 18.16
N SER A 24 -12.71 -12.51 18.05
CA SER A 24 -12.89 -13.94 18.29
C SER A 24 -12.18 -14.40 19.56
N ARG A 25 -12.54 -15.61 20.03
CA ARG A 25 -11.68 -16.33 20.97
C ARG A 25 -10.34 -16.67 20.33
N TRP A 26 -9.35 -16.98 21.17
CA TRP A 26 -8.15 -17.67 20.70
C TRP A 26 -8.51 -19.08 20.22
N VAL A 27 -8.02 -19.42 19.03
CA VAL A 27 -8.10 -20.76 18.45
C VAL A 27 -6.69 -21.34 18.38
N GLY A 28 -6.48 -22.44 19.09
CA GLY A 28 -5.22 -23.18 19.08
C GLY A 28 -4.98 -23.90 17.76
N VAL A 29 -3.72 -24.03 17.33
CA VAL A 29 -3.39 -24.78 16.12
C VAL A 29 -3.73 -26.27 16.21
N ASP A 30 -3.86 -26.79 17.42
CA ASP A 30 -4.33 -28.12 17.76
C ASP A 30 -5.84 -28.30 17.51
N GLU A 31 -6.61 -27.22 17.47
CA GLU A 31 -8.03 -27.25 17.09
C GLU A 31 -8.23 -27.40 15.58
N PHE A 32 -7.18 -27.21 14.76
CA PHE A 32 -7.22 -27.40 13.31
C PHE A 32 -7.17 -28.89 12.93
N THR A 33 -8.28 -29.57 13.23
CA THR A 33 -8.50 -31.00 13.01
C THR A 33 -9.80 -31.24 12.25
N GLY A 34 -9.96 -32.44 11.68
CA GLY A 34 -11.15 -32.80 10.90
C GLY A 34 -11.42 -31.80 9.76
N ARG A 35 -12.63 -31.23 9.71
CA ARG A 35 -13.00 -30.24 8.67
C ARG A 35 -12.15 -28.97 8.70
N TYR A 36 -11.51 -28.66 9.83
CA TYR A 36 -10.67 -27.47 10.00
C TYR A 36 -9.18 -27.73 9.71
N GLU A 37 -8.81 -28.95 9.29
CA GLU A 37 -7.42 -29.28 8.98
C GLU A 37 -6.83 -28.39 7.87
N PHE A 38 -7.67 -27.90 6.95
CA PHE A 38 -7.29 -26.92 5.92
C PHE A 38 -6.82 -25.56 6.48
N LEU A 39 -7.07 -25.26 7.75
CA LEU A 39 -6.61 -24.06 8.45
C LEU A 39 -5.16 -24.18 8.95
N ARG A 40 -4.60 -25.41 9.00
CA ARG A 40 -3.22 -25.63 9.45
C ARG A 40 -2.26 -24.72 8.70
N PHE A 41 -1.37 -24.09 9.46
CA PHE A 41 -0.39 -23.18 8.90
C PHE A 41 0.67 -23.96 8.14
N GLY A 42 0.85 -23.63 6.87
CA GLY A 42 2.10 -23.91 6.16
C GLY A 42 3.20 -22.93 6.59
N ASN A 43 4.17 -22.69 5.70
CA ASN A 43 5.25 -21.74 5.98
C ASN A 43 4.72 -20.31 6.22
N GLY A 44 4.83 -19.85 7.46
CA GLY A 44 4.52 -18.47 7.85
C GLY A 44 3.03 -18.09 7.75
N ALA A 45 2.10 -19.04 7.98
CA ALA A 45 0.65 -18.80 8.00
C ALA A 45 0.14 -18.04 6.76
N ASP A 46 0.36 -18.61 5.58
CA ASP A 46 0.07 -18.07 4.25
C ASP A 46 -1.27 -17.33 4.11
N TRP A 47 -2.35 -17.91 4.63
CA TRP A 47 -3.70 -17.37 4.51
C TRP A 47 -4.04 -16.32 5.58
N ALA A 48 -3.35 -16.39 6.72
CA ALA A 48 -3.58 -15.53 7.87
C ALA A 48 -2.51 -14.44 8.01
N ARG A 49 -2.16 -13.79 6.90
CA ARG A 49 -1.27 -12.63 6.84
C ARG A 49 -2.06 -11.34 6.64
N GLY A 50 -1.51 -10.22 7.11
CA GLY A 50 -2.14 -8.90 7.01
C GLY A 50 -2.48 -8.47 5.58
N ASP A 51 -1.66 -8.85 4.59
CA ASP A 51 -1.84 -8.47 3.18
C ASP A 51 -2.88 -9.31 2.42
N LYS A 52 -3.36 -10.41 3.04
CA LYS A 52 -4.29 -11.37 2.43
C LYS A 52 -5.73 -11.07 2.80
N ALA A 53 -6.66 -11.76 2.13
CA ALA A 53 -8.10 -11.59 2.34
C ALA A 53 -8.51 -11.67 3.83
N PHE A 54 -7.85 -12.52 4.63
CA PHE A 54 -8.14 -12.59 6.07
C PHE A 54 -7.68 -11.33 6.82
N GLY A 55 -6.46 -10.82 6.57
CA GLY A 55 -5.94 -9.60 7.19
C GLY A 55 -6.56 -8.31 6.65
N ARG A 56 -7.17 -8.38 5.48
CA ARG A 56 -8.07 -7.36 4.95
C ARG A 56 -9.40 -7.36 5.68
N LYS A 57 -9.93 -8.53 6.09
CA LYS A 57 -11.21 -8.57 6.80
C LYS A 57 -11.05 -8.26 8.29
N TYR A 58 -9.99 -8.73 8.94
CA TYR A 58 -9.80 -8.66 10.38
C TYR A 58 -8.41 -8.18 10.78
N ILE A 59 -8.33 -7.53 11.94
CA ILE A 59 -7.08 -7.38 12.69
C ILE A 59 -6.72 -8.77 13.25
N ILE A 60 -5.57 -9.30 12.86
CA ILE A 60 -5.14 -10.66 13.22
C ILE A 60 -4.08 -10.60 14.31
N GLU A 61 -4.31 -11.31 15.41
CA GLU A 61 -3.30 -11.54 16.44
C GLU A 61 -2.86 -13.00 16.47
N LYS A 62 -1.57 -13.22 16.78
CA LYS A 62 -0.93 -14.53 16.77
C LYS A 62 -0.20 -14.73 18.08
N ASP A 63 -0.57 -15.77 18.81
CA ASP A 63 0.18 -16.22 19.97
C ASP A 63 1.33 -17.11 19.51
N LYS A 64 2.54 -16.81 19.98
CA LYS A 64 3.77 -17.58 19.74
C LYS A 64 4.52 -17.87 21.05
N THR A 65 3.84 -17.70 22.18
CA THR A 65 4.48 -17.70 23.50
C THR A 65 4.52 -19.09 24.12
N ARG A 66 3.76 -20.05 23.59
CA ARG A 66 3.61 -21.39 24.17
C ARG A 66 4.72 -22.34 23.73
N THR A 67 5.30 -22.15 22.55
CA THR A 67 6.43 -22.96 22.10
C THR A 67 7.67 -22.17 21.67
N PRO A 68 8.88 -22.74 21.87
CA PRO A 68 10.10 -22.08 21.47
C PRO A 68 10.17 -21.82 19.96
N GLY A 69 10.70 -20.67 19.59
CA GLY A 69 10.95 -20.28 18.21
C GLY A 69 9.84 -19.42 17.61
N ASN A 70 9.61 -19.55 16.31
CA ASN A 70 8.74 -18.64 15.53
C ASN A 70 7.39 -19.25 15.16
N ARG A 71 7.07 -20.40 15.78
CA ARG A 71 5.83 -21.13 15.56
C ARG A 71 4.65 -20.33 16.09
N ILE A 72 3.52 -20.42 15.40
CA ILE A 72 2.25 -19.85 15.86
C ILE A 72 1.53 -20.95 16.62
N ASP A 73 1.15 -20.67 17.86
CA ASP A 73 0.46 -21.59 18.74
C ASP A 73 -1.06 -21.37 18.75
N ALA A 74 -1.48 -20.12 18.62
CA ALA A 74 -2.89 -19.76 18.49
C ALA A 74 -3.08 -18.50 17.65
N ILE A 75 -4.31 -18.30 17.15
CA ILE A 75 -4.70 -17.13 16.37
C ILE A 75 -6.08 -16.64 16.84
N ARG A 76 -6.30 -15.32 16.79
CA ARG A 76 -7.63 -14.71 16.95
C ARG A 76 -7.81 -13.52 16.02
N THR A 77 -9.07 -13.14 15.80
CA THR A 77 -9.40 -11.81 15.28
C THR A 77 -9.61 -10.86 16.46
N ASN A 78 -9.14 -9.61 16.32
CA ASN A 78 -9.26 -8.56 17.33
C ASN A 78 -9.88 -7.30 16.71
N GLY A 79 -11.01 -7.46 16.06
CA GLY A 79 -11.70 -6.39 15.34
C GLY A 79 -11.68 -6.57 13.83
N PHE A 80 -12.55 -5.86 13.13
CA PHE A 80 -12.44 -5.70 11.68
C PHE A 80 -11.22 -4.87 11.32
N ALA A 81 -10.52 -5.23 10.24
CA ALA A 81 -9.49 -4.35 9.72
C ALA A 81 -10.14 -3.04 9.23
N VAL A 82 -9.46 -1.92 9.43
CA VAL A 82 -9.88 -0.62 8.87
C VAL A 82 -10.06 -0.79 7.36
N ASP A 83 -11.14 -0.20 6.84
CA ASP A 83 -11.62 -0.32 5.48
C ASP A 83 -10.50 -0.44 4.41
N ASN A 84 -10.45 -1.56 3.68
CA ASN A 84 -9.51 -1.74 2.55
C ASN A 84 -9.95 -0.98 1.30
N SER A 85 -10.81 0.02 1.44
CA SER A 85 -11.08 0.96 0.36
C SER A 85 -9.77 1.53 -0.18
N TYR A 86 -8.77 1.79 0.69
CA TYR A 86 -7.43 2.25 0.29
C TYR A 86 -6.60 1.14 -0.36
N SER A 87 -6.41 1.25 -1.67
CA SER A 87 -5.60 0.35 -2.48
C SER A 87 -4.67 1.16 -3.38
N SER A 88 -3.46 0.65 -3.62
CA SER A 88 -2.58 1.21 -4.67
C SER A 88 -2.99 0.76 -6.07
N TYR A 89 -4.25 0.39 -6.26
CA TYR A 89 -4.80 0.01 -7.54
C TYR A 89 -4.81 1.23 -8.46
N ILE A 90 -4.56 0.99 -9.74
CA ILE A 90 -4.63 2.02 -10.77
C ILE A 90 -5.43 1.43 -11.91
N ASP A 91 -6.40 2.20 -12.38
CA ASP A 91 -7.27 1.83 -13.49
C ASP A 91 -6.44 1.31 -14.70
N PRO A 92 -6.80 0.15 -15.28
CA PRO A 92 -6.08 -0.43 -16.42
C PRO A 92 -6.00 0.47 -17.65
N GLN A 93 -7.00 1.29 -17.93
CA GLN A 93 -6.98 2.25 -19.03
C GLN A 93 -5.97 3.37 -18.75
N ILE A 94 -5.91 3.87 -17.51
CA ILE A 94 -4.89 4.83 -17.09
C ILE A 94 -3.49 4.21 -17.22
N LYS A 95 -3.29 3.00 -16.70
CA LYS A 95 -2.01 2.26 -16.86
C LYS A 95 -1.62 2.12 -18.33
N LYS A 96 -2.57 1.76 -19.21
CA LYS A 96 -2.34 1.62 -20.66
C LYS A 96 -1.90 2.94 -21.28
N ARG A 97 -2.56 4.05 -20.94
CA ARG A 97 -2.20 5.40 -21.43
C ARG A 97 -0.79 5.80 -20.98
N ILE A 98 -0.48 5.63 -19.69
CA ILE A 98 0.84 5.96 -19.12
C ILE A 98 1.96 5.09 -19.74
N LYS A 99 1.71 3.81 -19.98
CA LYS A 99 2.68 2.89 -20.60
C LYS A 99 3.02 3.27 -22.05
N GLY A 100 2.15 4.02 -22.73
CA GLY A 100 2.42 4.60 -24.05
C GLY A 100 3.29 5.85 -24.03
N MET A 101 3.60 6.40 -22.85
CA MET A 101 4.43 7.60 -22.68
C MET A 101 5.90 7.25 -22.46
N ARG A 102 6.76 8.27 -22.45
CA ARG A 102 8.16 8.15 -22.03
C ARG A 102 8.31 8.49 -20.55
N CYS A 103 9.30 7.88 -19.89
CA CYS A 103 9.63 8.22 -18.51
C CYS A 103 9.94 9.73 -18.39
N VAL A 104 9.30 10.44 -17.46
CA VAL A 104 9.52 11.89 -17.27
C VAL A 104 10.89 12.25 -16.70
N ILE A 105 11.63 11.26 -16.17
CA ILE A 105 12.98 11.45 -15.63
C ILE A 105 14.04 11.07 -16.66
N LEU A 106 13.97 9.86 -17.23
CA LEU A 106 15.02 9.29 -18.09
C LEU A 106 14.68 9.21 -19.58
N GLY A 107 13.45 9.53 -20.00
CA GLY A 107 13.03 9.47 -21.40
C GLY A 107 12.89 8.06 -21.99
N THR A 108 13.11 7.01 -21.20
CA THR A 108 13.01 5.61 -21.66
C THR A 108 11.58 5.21 -22.02
N SER A 109 11.42 4.26 -22.94
CA SER A 109 10.13 3.61 -23.25
C SER A 109 9.67 2.68 -22.13
N ASN A 110 8.41 2.23 -22.24
CA ASN A 110 7.80 1.22 -21.38
C ASN A 110 7.91 1.55 -19.86
N PRO A 111 7.49 2.75 -19.44
CA PRO A 111 7.52 3.13 -18.04
C PRO A 111 6.51 2.35 -17.20
N GLU A 112 6.74 2.31 -15.90
CA GLU A 112 5.76 1.98 -14.88
C GLU A 112 4.81 3.16 -14.67
N CYS A 113 3.55 2.86 -14.32
CA CYS A 113 2.58 3.85 -13.91
C CYS A 113 2.66 4.00 -12.39
N ASP A 114 3.12 5.18 -11.93
CA ASP A 114 3.29 5.47 -10.51
C ASP A 114 2.39 6.64 -10.06
N HIS A 115 2.01 6.65 -8.79
CA HIS A 115 1.20 7.72 -8.21
C HIS A 115 2.06 8.97 -8.01
N LYS A 116 1.56 10.15 -8.38
CA LYS A 116 2.26 11.41 -8.08
C LYS A 116 2.38 11.63 -6.58
N ASN A 117 1.27 11.50 -5.86
CA ASN A 117 1.26 11.53 -4.40
C ASN A 117 1.95 10.29 -3.82
N GLY A 118 3.20 10.45 -3.35
CA GLY A 118 4.01 9.38 -2.77
C GLY A 118 3.55 8.93 -1.37
N MET A 119 2.73 9.75 -0.71
CA MET A 119 2.17 9.47 0.62
C MET A 119 0.95 8.57 0.55
N LYS A 120 0.23 8.60 -0.60
CA LYS A 120 -0.97 7.77 -0.81
C LYS A 120 -2.02 8.02 0.26
N ASN A 121 -2.19 9.28 0.61
CA ASN A 121 -3.14 9.78 1.60
C ASN A 121 -4.28 10.58 0.95
N GLU A 122 -4.42 10.53 -0.39
CA GLU A 122 -5.56 11.15 -1.08
C GLU A 122 -6.69 10.14 -1.21
N ASP A 123 -7.80 10.40 -0.49
CA ASP A 123 -8.90 9.45 -0.33
C ASP A 123 -9.50 9.04 -1.67
N ARG A 124 -9.80 10.03 -2.52
CA ARG A 124 -10.36 9.83 -3.85
C ARG A 124 -9.55 8.81 -4.66
N VAL A 125 -8.24 9.00 -4.77
CA VAL A 125 -7.37 8.16 -5.59
C VAL A 125 -7.20 6.77 -4.99
N MET A 126 -7.01 6.71 -3.67
CA MET A 126 -6.73 5.46 -2.97
C MET A 126 -7.97 4.58 -2.81
N GLN A 127 -9.16 5.18 -2.70
CA GLN A 127 -10.44 4.49 -2.73
C GLN A 127 -10.90 4.14 -4.17
N ASN A 128 -10.06 4.43 -5.17
CA ASN A 128 -10.33 4.20 -6.61
C ASN A 128 -11.58 4.93 -7.12
N GLN A 129 -11.92 6.05 -6.49
CA GLN A 129 -13.02 6.91 -6.90
C GLN A 129 -12.47 7.93 -7.90
N GLU A 130 -13.05 7.99 -9.10
CA GLU A 130 -12.75 9.04 -10.09
C GLU A 130 -11.24 9.26 -10.36
N GLN A 131 -10.46 8.19 -10.51
CA GLN A 131 -9.03 8.31 -10.84
C GLN A 131 -8.84 9.08 -12.16
N LYS A 132 -7.96 10.09 -12.14
CA LYS A 132 -7.61 10.93 -13.29
C LYS A 132 -6.21 10.57 -13.77
N LEU A 133 -5.97 10.72 -15.07
CA LEU A 133 -4.62 10.53 -15.62
C LEU A 133 -3.57 11.43 -14.94
N SER A 134 -3.98 12.62 -14.51
CA SER A 134 -3.14 13.60 -13.82
C SER A 134 -2.64 13.15 -12.45
N ASP A 135 -3.29 12.15 -11.83
CA ASP A 135 -2.92 11.60 -10.52
C ASP A 135 -1.66 10.70 -10.62
N PHE A 136 -1.25 10.36 -11.85
CA PHE A 136 -0.19 9.40 -12.14
C PHE A 136 0.89 9.98 -13.05
N GLN A 137 2.05 9.32 -13.08
CA GLN A 137 3.18 9.70 -13.91
C GLN A 137 3.93 8.46 -14.47
N PRO A 138 4.53 8.58 -15.67
CA PRO A 138 5.37 7.53 -16.24
C PRO A 138 6.79 7.59 -15.66
N LEU A 139 7.19 6.55 -14.93
CA LEU A 139 8.54 6.40 -14.40
C LEU A 139 9.18 5.11 -14.91
N SER A 140 10.43 5.16 -15.35
CA SER A 140 11.23 3.95 -15.54
C SER A 140 11.37 3.24 -14.20
N LYS A 141 11.64 1.93 -14.20
CA LYS A 141 11.87 1.18 -12.96
C LYS A 141 12.92 1.85 -12.05
N ALA A 142 14.05 2.28 -12.63
CA ALA A 142 15.10 2.97 -11.90
C ALA A 142 14.62 4.30 -11.28
N ALA A 143 13.85 5.10 -12.02
CA ALA A 143 13.29 6.35 -11.49
C ALA A 143 12.22 6.10 -10.41
N ASN A 144 11.39 5.06 -10.58
CA ASN A 144 10.38 4.68 -9.60
C ASN A 144 11.02 4.18 -8.29
N ASP A 145 12.06 3.36 -8.39
CA ASP A 145 12.82 2.89 -7.24
C ASP A 145 13.47 4.06 -6.49
N ALA A 146 14.05 5.02 -7.21
CA ALA A 146 14.59 6.25 -6.62
C ALA A 146 13.50 7.06 -5.90
N LYS A 147 12.38 7.36 -6.57
CA LYS A 147 11.22 8.05 -5.96
C LYS A 147 10.78 7.36 -4.68
N ARG A 148 10.68 6.03 -4.69
CA ARG A 148 10.29 5.24 -3.53
C ARG A 148 11.24 5.45 -2.35
N GLN A 149 12.55 5.48 -2.57
CA GLN A 149 13.52 5.74 -1.49
C GLN A 149 13.37 7.14 -0.93
N PHE A 150 13.26 8.17 -1.79
CA PHE A 150 13.08 9.54 -1.32
C PHE A 150 11.76 9.75 -0.57
N CYS A 151 10.66 9.13 -1.01
CA CYS A 151 9.39 9.18 -0.27
C CYS A 151 9.44 8.42 1.06
N LYS A 152 10.21 7.33 1.17
CA LYS A 152 10.45 6.65 2.46
C LYS A 152 11.19 7.57 3.42
N GLU A 153 12.23 8.24 2.95
CA GLU A 153 13.00 9.16 3.77
C GLU A 153 12.18 10.38 4.20
N CYS A 154 11.36 10.93 3.29
CA CYS A 154 10.41 12.00 3.61
C CYS A 154 9.43 11.58 4.70
N ARG A 155 8.88 10.36 4.64
CA ARG A 155 8.02 9.82 5.70
C ARG A 155 8.74 9.65 7.03
N ARG A 156 10.00 9.20 6.98
CA ARG A 156 10.80 8.94 8.18
C ARG A 156 11.19 10.22 8.91
N THR A 157 11.53 11.26 8.16
CA THR A 157 12.08 12.52 8.69
C THR A 157 11.06 13.64 8.81
N GLY A 158 9.94 13.55 8.08
CA GLY A 158 9.03 14.66 7.88
C GLY A 158 9.58 15.75 6.96
N VAL A 159 10.73 15.53 6.31
CA VAL A 159 11.39 16.53 5.45
C VAL A 159 11.30 16.11 3.98
N ARG A 160 10.75 16.97 3.14
CA ARG A 160 10.57 16.76 1.71
C ARG A 160 11.90 16.74 0.97
N TYR A 161 11.96 15.95 -0.10
CA TYR A 161 13.16 15.85 -0.95
C TYR A 161 13.59 17.20 -1.51
N ASP A 162 14.81 17.63 -1.21
CA ASP A 162 15.38 18.88 -1.72
C ASP A 162 15.92 18.68 -3.15
N ALA A 163 15.21 19.24 -4.14
CA ALA A 163 15.61 19.16 -5.54
C ALA A 163 16.96 19.83 -5.86
N LYS A 164 17.48 20.69 -4.97
CA LYS A 164 18.84 21.24 -5.10
C LYS A 164 19.92 20.17 -5.07
N GLN A 165 19.63 19.00 -4.48
CA GLN A 165 20.53 17.84 -4.52
C GLN A 165 20.77 17.32 -5.96
N LEU A 166 19.85 17.61 -6.89
CA LEU A 166 20.02 17.32 -8.32
C LEU A 166 20.61 18.50 -9.11
N GLY A 167 20.97 19.58 -8.43
CA GLY A 167 21.49 20.81 -9.05
C GLY A 167 20.40 21.78 -9.53
N TYR A 168 19.13 21.59 -9.16
CA TYR A 168 18.09 22.58 -9.44
C TYR A 168 18.25 23.85 -8.57
N PRO A 169 17.84 25.04 -9.05
CA PRO A 169 17.99 26.29 -8.30
C PRO A 169 16.99 26.44 -7.13
N ILE A 170 15.92 25.65 -7.14
CA ILE A 170 14.87 25.66 -6.10
C ILE A 170 14.71 24.27 -5.51
N SER A 171 14.34 24.20 -4.24
CA SER A 171 14.05 22.95 -3.55
C SER A 171 12.64 22.45 -3.88
N TYR A 172 11.68 23.38 -3.89
CA TYR A 172 10.26 23.15 -4.13
C TYR A 172 9.70 24.34 -4.94
N TYR A 173 8.72 24.10 -5.80
CA TYR A 173 7.96 25.20 -6.42
C TYR A 173 6.77 25.64 -5.57
N GLU A 174 6.29 24.77 -4.68
CA GLU A 174 5.18 25.02 -3.76
C GLU A 174 5.43 24.34 -2.40
N GLY A 175 4.92 24.96 -1.33
CA GLY A 175 5.10 24.50 0.05
C GLY A 175 6.51 24.73 0.60
N ALA A 176 6.74 24.21 1.82
CA ALA A 176 8.00 24.35 2.57
C ALA A 176 8.74 23.01 2.67
N ALA A 177 9.84 22.97 3.43
CA ALA A 177 10.64 21.76 3.61
C ALA A 177 9.93 20.69 4.44
N TYR A 178 9.14 21.08 5.44
CA TYR A 178 8.44 20.14 6.31
C TYR A 178 7.13 19.66 5.68
N HIS A 179 6.91 18.36 5.74
CA HIS A 179 5.74 17.69 5.20
C HIS A 179 4.61 17.68 6.24
N ASN A 180 3.48 18.33 5.94
CA ASN A 180 2.33 18.45 6.85
C ASN A 180 1.34 17.25 6.78
N ASN A 181 1.60 16.26 5.92
CA ASN A 181 0.81 15.03 5.80
C ASN A 181 -0.63 15.21 5.29
N GLU A 182 -0.96 16.40 4.78
CA GLU A 182 -2.19 16.66 4.03
C GLU A 182 -2.14 16.03 2.63
N GLU A 183 -3.28 15.89 1.96
CA GLU A 183 -3.38 15.24 0.64
C GLU A 183 -2.52 15.96 -0.43
N ASN A 184 -2.41 17.28 -0.32
CA ASN A 184 -1.65 18.17 -1.21
C ASN A 184 -0.19 18.37 -0.79
N ALA A 185 0.27 17.78 0.32
CA ALA A 185 1.59 18.03 0.90
C ALA A 185 2.78 17.70 -0.02
N CYS A 186 2.55 16.84 -1.02
CA CYS A 186 3.56 16.50 -2.01
C CYS A 186 3.69 17.57 -3.11
N ILE A 187 2.66 18.40 -3.38
CA ILE A 187 2.66 19.43 -4.43
C ILE A 187 3.83 20.38 -4.20
N GLY A 188 4.62 20.63 -5.25
CA GLY A 188 5.86 21.41 -5.16
C GLY A 188 7.14 20.58 -5.17
N CYS A 189 7.07 19.29 -4.82
CA CYS A 189 8.23 18.40 -4.78
C CYS A 189 8.58 17.91 -6.18
N PHE A 190 9.88 17.85 -6.50
CA PHE A 190 10.35 17.32 -7.79
C PHE A 190 9.79 15.92 -8.11
N TRP A 191 9.76 15.03 -7.12
CA TRP A 191 9.27 13.66 -7.33
C TRP A 191 7.74 13.53 -7.37
N TYR A 192 7.00 14.58 -6.97
CA TYR A 192 5.54 14.59 -7.11
C TYR A 192 5.15 14.75 -8.58
N ASP A 193 5.71 15.77 -9.26
CA ASP A 193 5.51 16.00 -10.68
C ASP A 193 6.76 16.66 -11.30
N PRO A 194 7.68 15.86 -11.89
CA PRO A 194 8.90 16.37 -12.48
C PRO A 194 8.66 17.30 -13.69
N ILE A 195 7.53 17.15 -14.39
CA ILE A 195 7.20 18.01 -15.53
C ILE A 195 6.73 19.36 -15.03
N GLU A 196 5.79 19.37 -14.09
CA GLU A 196 5.28 20.61 -13.49
C GLU A 196 6.36 21.38 -12.73
N PHE A 197 7.21 20.66 -12.00
CA PHE A 197 8.36 21.25 -11.32
C PHE A 197 9.28 22.01 -12.29
N ARG A 198 9.55 21.45 -13.47
CA ARG A 198 10.43 22.08 -14.47
C ARG A 198 9.80 23.31 -15.13
N LYS A 199 8.48 23.40 -15.24
CA LYS A 199 7.81 24.62 -15.74
C LYS A 199 8.07 25.81 -14.83
N HIS A 200 7.97 25.60 -13.52
CA HIS A 200 8.23 26.63 -12.50
C HIS A 200 9.71 27.05 -12.41
N LEU A 201 10.63 26.38 -13.10
CA LEU A 201 12.01 26.85 -13.26
C LEU A 201 12.12 27.98 -14.29
N GLN A 202 11.20 28.04 -15.27
CA GLN A 202 11.21 29.02 -16.34
C GLN A 202 10.61 30.36 -15.91
N GLU A 203 9.64 30.32 -14.99
CA GLU A 203 8.96 31.51 -14.45
C GLU A 203 9.81 32.34 -13.48
N LYS A 204 10.97 31.82 -13.07
CA LYS A 204 11.92 32.50 -12.18
C LYS A 204 13.20 33.00 -12.88
N LYS A 205 13.19 33.04 -14.21
CA LYS A 205 14.20 33.75 -15.02
C LYS A 205 13.75 35.18 -15.25
#